data_AF-A0AA38LJM0-F1
#
_entry.id   AF-A0AA38LJM0-F1
#
_cell.length_a   1.000
_cell.length_b   1.000
_cell.length_c   1.000
_cell.angle_alpha   90.00
_cell.angle_beta   90.00
_cell.angle_gamma   90.00
#
_symmetry.space_group_name_H-M   'P 1'
#
loop_
_entity.id
_entity.type
_entity.pdbx_description
1 polymer ?
#
loop_
_entity_poly.entity_id
_entity_poly.type
_entity_poly.pdbx_seq_one_letter_code
_entity_poly.pdbx_strand_id
1 'polypeptide(L)'
;MMLMVYAVFFLLVSGAPFAQAVTFCPKCGKTSVPYPLSTANGCGLPDYKIRCNSNKQLELETLNGSSYRILSINPGAMIMVIKPSDLMNNSCQTQDMKADGVQLNPSLPFNITSTNTVMYLNCNPILLRSPLDCSDSSPCHQFIDQAEEAKACRNTSLCCSFKAGGSSTSYRIRVWRGGCRGYTSVLNYNPGLPLNQWKYGVEIMWAAPREPSCATRADYDQNSLCLPDPLNSAMSRCLCINNYVWDPVQGVCAKNVPICTDPEGCADNNNRGPLIG
;
A
#
# COMPACT_ATOMS: atom_id res chain seq x y z
N MET A 1 -68.28 -3.38 33.90
CA MET A 1 -67.23 -2.45 34.36
C MET A 1 -66.28 -3.19 35.29
N MET A 2 -65.17 -3.71 34.78
CA MET A 2 -63.83 -3.63 35.39
C MET A 2 -62.83 -4.24 34.41
N LEU A 3 -61.94 -3.41 33.88
CA LEU A 3 -60.82 -3.81 33.03
C LEU A 3 -59.83 -4.65 33.85
N MET A 4 -59.37 -5.78 33.31
CA MET A 4 -58.12 -6.40 33.76
C MET A 4 -57.01 -6.04 32.75
N VAL A 5 -56.00 -5.36 33.28
CA VAL A 5 -54.84 -4.81 32.59
C VAL A 5 -53.89 -5.94 32.21
N TYR A 6 -53.66 -6.14 30.91
CA TYR A 6 -52.58 -7.00 30.42
C TYR A 6 -51.26 -6.22 30.47
N ALA A 7 -50.38 -6.57 31.40
CA ALA A 7 -49.02 -6.04 31.43
C ALA A 7 -48.17 -6.76 30.34
N VAL A 8 -47.92 -6.07 29.24
CA VAL A 8 -46.99 -6.52 28.19
C VAL A 8 -45.57 -6.17 28.65
N PHE A 9 -44.79 -7.18 29.03
CA PHE A 9 -43.35 -7.05 29.25
C PHE A 9 -42.66 -6.90 27.89
N PHE A 10 -42.36 -5.66 27.49
CA PHE A 10 -41.43 -5.39 26.40
C PHE A 10 -40.01 -5.73 26.87
N LEU A 11 -39.50 -6.90 26.47
CA LEU A 11 -38.07 -7.21 26.52
C LEU A 11 -37.34 -6.27 25.55
N LEU A 12 -36.84 -5.16 26.07
CA LEU A 12 -35.83 -4.34 25.40
C LEU A 12 -34.54 -5.17 25.33
N VAL A 13 -34.39 -5.96 24.27
CA VAL A 13 -33.09 -6.48 23.85
C VAL A 13 -32.30 -5.26 23.35
N SER A 14 -31.68 -4.56 24.30
CA SER A 14 -30.59 -3.66 24.00
C SER A 14 -29.44 -4.54 23.52
N GLY A 15 -29.39 -4.76 22.20
CA GLY A 15 -28.17 -5.23 21.56
C GLY A 15 -27.10 -4.20 21.89
N ALA A 16 -26.28 -4.48 22.91
CA ALA A 16 -25.08 -3.71 23.14
C ALA A 16 -24.34 -3.65 21.80
N PRO A 17 -23.89 -2.46 21.33
CA PRO A 17 -23.05 -2.42 20.16
C PRO A 17 -21.91 -3.40 20.41
N PHE A 18 -21.75 -4.40 19.53
CA PHE A 18 -20.63 -5.30 19.61
C PHE A 18 -19.39 -4.42 19.62
N ALA A 19 -18.68 -4.40 20.75
CA ALA A 19 -17.46 -3.63 20.87
C ALA A 19 -16.46 -4.21 19.87
N GLN A 20 -15.90 -3.36 19.01
CA GLN A 20 -14.98 -3.77 17.96
C GLN A 20 -13.65 -3.09 18.21
N ALA A 21 -12.57 -3.87 18.18
CA ALA A 21 -11.21 -3.31 18.22
C ALA A 21 -10.94 -2.37 17.04
N VAL A 22 -11.59 -2.64 15.89
CA VAL A 22 -11.33 -1.95 14.62
C VAL A 22 -12.65 -1.64 13.92
N THR A 23 -12.73 -0.44 13.35
CA THR A 23 -13.80 -0.05 12.42
C THR A 23 -13.33 -0.20 10.98
N PHE A 24 -13.97 -1.06 10.19
CA PHE A 24 -13.64 -1.24 8.78
C PHE A 24 -14.19 -0.10 7.91
N CYS A 25 -13.44 0.28 6.88
CA CYS A 25 -13.91 1.30 5.95
C CYS A 25 -14.98 0.76 4.99
N PRO A 26 -15.95 1.61 4.59
CA PRO A 26 -16.93 1.24 3.57
C PRO A 26 -16.24 0.99 2.23
N LYS A 27 -16.92 0.24 1.35
CA LYS A 27 -16.41 -0.03 0.00
C LYS A 27 -16.23 1.26 -0.80
N CYS A 28 -15.14 1.33 -1.57
CA CYS A 28 -14.96 2.33 -2.61
C CYS A 28 -15.53 1.81 -3.93
N GLY A 29 -16.78 2.17 -4.23
CA GLY A 29 -17.49 1.58 -5.37
C GLY A 29 -17.75 0.10 -5.16
N LYS A 30 -17.16 -0.74 -6.02
CA LYS A 30 -17.23 -2.20 -5.91
C LYS A 30 -16.07 -2.80 -5.11
N THR A 31 -15.04 -2.01 -4.83
CA THR A 31 -13.80 -2.49 -4.20
C THR A 31 -13.92 -2.41 -2.68
N SER A 32 -13.75 -3.55 -2.01
CA SER A 32 -13.59 -3.60 -0.55
C SER A 32 -12.27 -2.93 -0.14
N VAL A 33 -12.29 -2.17 0.96
CA VAL A 33 -11.10 -1.56 1.54
C VAL A 33 -10.65 -2.44 2.71
N PRO A 34 -9.56 -3.22 2.57
CA PRO A 34 -9.10 -4.08 3.65
C PRO A 34 -8.42 -3.27 4.74
N TYR A 35 -8.49 -3.76 5.98
CA TYR A 35 -7.66 -3.26 7.06
C TYR A 35 -6.16 -3.47 6.73
N PRO A 36 -5.25 -2.57 7.13
CA PRO A 36 -5.44 -1.31 7.88
C PRO A 36 -5.81 -0.08 7.05
N LEU A 37 -6.00 -0.22 5.74
CA LEU A 37 -6.16 0.92 4.84
C LEU A 37 -7.38 1.77 5.23
N SER A 38 -7.20 3.08 5.27
CA SER A 38 -8.22 4.04 5.69
C SER A 38 -8.63 4.95 4.55
N THR A 39 -9.93 5.09 4.29
CA THR A 39 -10.47 6.04 3.29
C THR A 39 -11.16 7.25 3.92
N ALA A 40 -11.38 7.25 5.23
CA ALA A 40 -12.11 8.29 5.94
C ALA A 40 -11.75 8.29 7.43
N ASN A 41 -12.03 9.41 8.10
CA ASN A 41 -11.89 9.49 9.55
C ASN A 41 -12.85 8.49 10.22
N GLY A 42 -12.34 7.76 11.22
CA GLY A 42 -13.12 6.81 12.01
C GLY A 42 -13.20 5.39 11.43
N CYS A 43 -12.50 5.08 10.33
CA CYS A 43 -12.35 3.72 9.82
C CYS A 43 -10.90 3.45 9.38
N GLY A 44 -10.48 2.18 9.43
CA GLY A 44 -9.08 1.80 9.20
C GLY A 44 -8.13 2.45 10.21
N LEU A 45 -6.86 2.60 9.84
CA LEU A 45 -5.87 3.32 10.64
C LEU A 45 -5.47 4.65 9.97
N PRO A 46 -5.36 5.76 10.72
CA PRO A 46 -5.04 7.08 10.16
C PRO A 46 -3.75 7.15 9.34
N ASP A 47 -2.72 6.41 9.73
CA ASP A 47 -1.42 6.43 9.05
C ASP A 47 -1.43 5.63 7.72
N TYR A 48 -2.45 4.78 7.51
CA TYR A 48 -2.58 3.91 6.33
C TYR A 48 -3.58 4.51 5.33
N LYS A 49 -3.56 5.83 5.19
CA LYS A 49 -4.57 6.57 4.43
C LYS A 49 -4.41 6.36 2.92
N ILE A 50 -5.52 6.00 2.29
CA ILE A 50 -5.73 6.02 0.84
C ILE A 50 -6.99 6.83 0.54
N ARG A 51 -7.19 7.25 -0.70
CA ARG A 51 -8.34 8.05 -1.11
C ARG A 51 -9.31 7.23 -1.95
N CYS A 52 -10.59 7.29 -1.62
CA CYS A 52 -11.65 6.91 -2.56
C CYS A 52 -12.10 8.15 -3.33
N ASN A 53 -11.82 8.23 -4.62
CA ASN A 53 -12.16 9.40 -5.43
C ASN A 53 -13.66 9.43 -5.81
N SER A 54 -14.11 10.53 -6.43
CA SER A 54 -15.51 10.71 -6.86
C SER A 54 -15.96 9.66 -7.88
N ASN A 55 -15.04 9.17 -8.71
CA ASN A 55 -15.25 8.09 -9.69
C ASN A 55 -15.23 6.69 -9.06
N LYS A 56 -15.22 6.59 -7.73
CA LYS A 56 -15.23 5.33 -6.98
C LYS A 56 -14.01 4.46 -7.27
N GLN A 57 -12.85 5.09 -7.46
CA GLN A 57 -11.57 4.44 -7.61
C GLN A 57 -10.68 4.76 -6.41
N LEU A 58 -9.93 3.76 -5.96
CA LEU A 58 -8.93 3.92 -4.91
C LEU A 58 -7.66 4.56 -5.48
N GLU A 59 -7.08 5.47 -4.73
CA GLU A 59 -5.85 6.18 -5.06
C GLU A 59 -4.94 6.29 -3.84
N LEU A 60 -3.63 6.26 -4.07
CA LEU A 60 -2.62 6.60 -3.09
C LEU A 60 -2.19 8.05 -3.31
N GLU A 61 -2.46 8.90 -2.34
CA GLU A 61 -1.89 10.25 -2.30
C GLU A 61 -0.44 10.18 -1.84
N THR A 62 0.44 10.90 -2.53
CA THR A 62 1.85 11.02 -2.14
C THR A 62 2.19 12.49 -1.93
N LEU A 63 3.44 12.77 -1.54
CA LEU A 63 3.89 14.15 -1.35
C LEU A 63 3.78 14.95 -2.65
N ASN A 64 3.91 16.28 -2.52
CA ASN A 64 3.83 17.23 -3.63
C ASN A 64 2.49 17.21 -4.39
N GLY A 65 1.41 16.74 -3.75
CA GLY A 65 0.05 16.78 -4.30
C GLY A 65 -0.19 15.81 -5.47
N SER A 66 0.66 14.80 -5.63
CA SER A 66 0.44 13.72 -6.60
C SER A 66 -0.46 12.63 -6.03
N SER A 67 -1.22 11.97 -6.91
CA SER A 67 -2.12 10.88 -6.56
C SER A 67 -2.06 9.80 -7.64
N TYR A 68 -1.97 8.55 -7.24
CA TYR A 68 -1.83 7.41 -8.15
C TYR A 68 -2.94 6.42 -7.95
N ARG A 69 -3.61 6.02 -9.04
CA ARG A 69 -4.68 5.02 -9.00
C ARG A 69 -4.12 3.68 -8.52
N ILE A 70 -4.78 3.09 -7.52
CA ILE A 70 -4.48 1.74 -7.06
C ILE A 70 -5.12 0.74 -8.05
N LEU A 71 -4.28 -0.13 -8.60
CA LEU A 71 -4.64 -1.19 -9.54
C LEU A 71 -5.13 -2.44 -8.81
N SER A 72 -4.44 -2.82 -7.73
CA SER A 72 -4.75 -4.00 -6.94
C SER A 72 -4.26 -3.84 -5.50
N ILE A 73 -4.86 -4.61 -4.60
CA ILE A 73 -4.51 -4.69 -3.18
C ILE A 73 -4.47 -6.16 -2.79
N ASN A 74 -3.39 -6.60 -2.17
CA ASN A 74 -3.26 -7.90 -1.54
C ASN A 74 -3.00 -7.69 -0.03
N PRO A 75 -4.04 -7.79 0.80
CA PRO A 75 -3.91 -7.53 2.24
C PRO A 75 -3.07 -8.59 2.95
N GLY A 76 -3.10 -9.85 2.49
CA GLY A 76 -2.30 -10.93 3.08
C GLY A 76 -0.80 -10.70 2.92
N ALA A 77 -0.38 -10.11 1.80
CA ALA A 77 1.02 -9.73 1.58
C ALA A 77 1.33 -8.28 2.00
N MET A 78 0.35 -7.53 2.51
CA MET A 78 0.49 -6.11 2.83
C MET A 78 1.02 -5.26 1.68
N ILE A 79 0.59 -5.57 0.45
CA ILE A 79 1.01 -4.86 -0.76
C ILE A 79 -0.16 -4.31 -1.56
N MET A 80 0.08 -3.20 -2.24
CA MET A 80 -0.78 -2.64 -3.27
C MET A 80 0.05 -2.28 -4.47
N VAL A 81 -0.58 -2.27 -5.65
CA VAL A 81 0.07 -1.82 -6.88
C VAL A 81 -0.59 -0.54 -7.31
N ILE A 82 0.19 0.53 -7.47
CA ILE A 82 -0.27 1.79 -8.06
C ILE A 82 0.08 1.83 -9.55
N LYS A 83 -0.74 2.53 -10.34
CA LYS A 83 -0.45 2.80 -11.74
C LYS A 83 0.66 3.88 -11.83
N PRO A 84 1.76 3.65 -12.57
CA PRO A 84 2.69 4.71 -12.93
C PRO A 84 1.97 5.86 -13.65
N SER A 85 2.52 7.08 -13.55
CA SER A 85 1.99 8.20 -14.30
C SER A 85 2.15 8.00 -15.81
N ASP A 86 1.13 8.35 -16.57
CA ASP A 86 1.15 8.23 -18.03
C ASP A 86 2.15 9.24 -18.63
N LEU A 87 2.72 8.87 -19.78
CA LEU A 87 3.47 9.82 -20.60
C LEU A 87 2.54 10.89 -21.18
N MET A 88 3.07 12.10 -21.33
CA MET A 88 2.38 13.18 -22.01
C MET A 88 2.28 12.89 -23.51
N ASN A 89 1.19 13.30 -24.15
CA ASN A 89 0.99 13.05 -25.58
C ASN A 89 2.14 13.65 -26.40
N ASN A 90 2.73 12.85 -27.29
CA ASN A 90 3.89 13.21 -28.12
C ASN A 90 5.13 13.71 -27.35
N SER A 91 5.27 13.40 -26.06
CA SER A 91 6.42 13.83 -25.26
C SER A 91 6.93 12.69 -24.38
N CYS A 92 8.25 12.50 -24.36
CA CYS A 92 8.88 11.55 -23.45
C CYS A 92 9.07 12.16 -22.05
N GLN A 93 7.94 12.42 -21.40
CA GLN A 93 7.86 13.01 -20.06
C GLN A 93 6.58 12.51 -19.38
N THR A 94 6.65 12.16 -18.10
CA THR A 94 5.46 11.77 -17.33
C THR A 94 4.68 12.98 -16.83
N GLN A 95 3.37 12.83 -16.64
CA GLN A 95 2.48 13.92 -16.19
C GLN A 95 2.76 14.34 -14.74
N ASP A 96 3.30 13.44 -13.92
CA ASP A 96 3.68 13.67 -12.53
C ASP A 96 5.06 14.32 -12.35
N MET A 97 5.76 14.70 -13.43
CA MET A 97 7.05 15.40 -13.32
C MET A 97 6.93 16.71 -12.53
N LYS A 98 5.76 17.35 -12.53
CA LYS A 98 5.47 18.54 -11.71
C LYS A 98 5.49 18.28 -10.19
N ALA A 99 5.38 17.01 -9.79
CA ALA A 99 5.43 16.55 -8.41
C ALA A 99 6.73 15.79 -8.08
N ASP A 100 7.70 15.82 -9.01
CA ASP A 100 8.95 15.05 -8.97
C ASP A 100 8.77 13.52 -8.97
N GLY A 101 7.68 13.01 -9.54
CA GLY A 101 7.36 11.58 -9.60
C GLY A 101 6.71 11.04 -8.33
N VAL A 102 6.90 9.74 -8.04
CA VAL A 102 6.36 9.11 -6.82
C VAL A 102 7.18 9.58 -5.62
N GLN A 103 6.54 10.17 -4.62
CA GLN A 103 7.20 10.68 -3.41
C GLN A 103 6.41 10.25 -2.16
N LEU A 104 6.66 9.06 -1.64
CA LEU A 104 6.04 8.58 -0.40
C LEU A 104 6.52 9.40 0.80
N ASN A 105 5.64 9.57 1.80
CA ASN A 105 6.01 10.20 3.07
C ASN A 105 6.78 9.17 3.94
N PRO A 106 8.06 9.40 4.28
CA PRO A 106 8.83 8.45 5.09
C PRO A 106 8.31 8.25 6.52
N SER A 107 7.44 9.16 7.00
CA SER A 107 6.77 9.03 8.31
C SER A 107 5.54 8.12 8.27
N LEU A 108 5.07 7.77 7.07
CA LEU A 108 3.95 6.85 6.87
C LEU A 108 4.49 5.44 6.60
N PRO A 109 3.68 4.39 6.87
CA PRO A 109 4.12 3.01 6.85
C PRO A 109 4.18 2.43 5.43
N PHE A 110 4.56 3.22 4.41
CA PHE A 110 4.59 2.79 3.00
C PHE A 110 6.00 2.84 2.44
N ASN A 111 6.36 1.81 1.67
CA ASN A 111 7.64 1.73 0.97
C ASN A 111 7.50 1.03 -0.40
N ILE A 112 8.31 1.49 -1.34
CA ILE A 112 8.46 0.88 -2.66
C ILE A 112 9.23 -0.42 -2.51
N THR A 113 8.68 -1.52 -3.04
CA THR A 113 9.27 -2.85 -2.90
C THR A 113 10.37 -3.09 -3.92
N SER A 114 11.15 -4.15 -3.70
CA SER A 114 12.18 -4.59 -4.64
C SER A 114 11.69 -5.36 -5.85
N THR A 115 10.38 -5.61 -5.98
CA THR A 115 9.83 -6.28 -7.17
C THR A 115 9.76 -5.33 -8.37
N ASN A 116 9.83 -4.03 -8.11
CA ASN A 116 9.75 -2.97 -9.11
C ASN A 116 11.05 -2.86 -9.92
N THR A 117 10.95 -3.03 -11.23
CA THR A 117 11.99 -2.62 -12.18
C THR A 117 11.55 -1.33 -12.84
N VAL A 118 12.20 -0.23 -12.46
CA VAL A 118 11.88 1.11 -12.93
C VAL A 118 12.74 1.42 -14.16
N MET A 119 12.09 1.94 -15.19
CA MET A 119 12.72 2.39 -16.42
C MET A 119 12.59 3.90 -16.50
N TYR A 120 13.71 4.59 -16.44
CA TYR A 120 13.81 6.04 -16.59
C TYR A 120 13.98 6.44 -18.05
N LEU A 121 13.23 7.47 -18.44
CA LEU A 121 13.06 7.89 -19.81
C LEU A 121 13.55 9.33 -19.99
N ASN A 122 14.15 9.62 -21.15
CA ASN A 122 14.65 10.95 -21.50
C ASN A 122 15.57 11.54 -20.42
N CYS A 123 16.63 10.79 -20.13
CA CYS A 123 17.58 11.12 -19.08
C CYS A 123 18.66 12.09 -19.54
N ASN A 124 19.11 12.92 -18.61
CA ASN A 124 20.34 13.69 -18.76
C ASN A 124 21.56 12.76 -18.69
N PRO A 125 22.57 12.91 -19.58
CA PRO A 125 23.79 12.09 -19.58
C PRO A 125 24.54 12.01 -18.26
N ILE A 126 24.34 12.96 -17.33
CA ILE A 126 24.92 12.90 -15.98
C ILE A 126 24.51 11.63 -15.22
N LEU A 127 23.38 11.00 -15.57
CA LEU A 127 22.89 9.76 -14.98
C LEU A 127 23.77 8.54 -15.32
N LEU A 128 24.64 8.60 -16.32
CA LEU A 128 25.64 7.56 -16.60
C LEU A 128 26.66 7.38 -15.46
N ARG A 129 26.73 8.34 -14.53
CA ARG A 129 27.56 8.25 -13.31
C ARG A 129 26.86 7.51 -12.16
N SER A 130 25.58 7.20 -12.32
CA SER A 130 24.79 6.43 -11.36
C SER A 130 24.87 4.94 -11.72
N PRO A 131 24.69 4.03 -10.75
CA PRO A 131 24.68 2.58 -10.98
C PRO A 131 23.35 2.13 -11.65
N LEU A 132 23.03 2.71 -12.80
CA LEU A 132 21.85 2.37 -13.60
C LEU A 132 22.27 1.53 -14.81
N ASP A 133 21.41 0.60 -15.22
CA ASP A 133 21.60 -0.15 -16.46
C ASP A 133 21.01 0.64 -17.63
N CYS A 134 21.88 1.32 -18.37
CA CYS A 134 21.55 2.06 -19.58
C CYS A 134 22.02 1.32 -20.85
N SER A 135 22.31 0.01 -20.76
CA SER A 135 22.75 -0.78 -21.93
C SER A 135 21.62 -0.94 -22.95
N ASP A 136 21.98 -1.16 -24.21
CA ASP A 136 21.00 -1.42 -25.29
C ASP A 136 20.18 -2.71 -25.04
N SER A 137 20.71 -3.63 -24.23
CA SER A 137 20.01 -4.85 -23.78
C SER A 137 19.09 -4.64 -22.57
N SER A 138 19.07 -3.45 -21.98
CA SER A 138 18.26 -3.18 -20.79
C SER A 138 16.76 -3.22 -21.09
N PRO A 139 15.90 -3.50 -20.09
CA PRO A 139 14.45 -3.39 -20.24
C PRO A 139 14.00 -2.01 -20.71
N CYS A 140 14.76 -0.96 -20.39
CA CYS A 140 14.44 0.41 -20.82
C CYS A 140 14.47 0.52 -22.34
N HIS A 141 15.54 0.05 -22.98
CA HIS A 141 15.69 0.06 -24.44
C HIS A 141 14.63 -0.82 -25.10
N GLN A 142 14.40 -2.03 -24.56
CA GLN A 142 13.31 -2.89 -25.03
C GLN A 142 11.94 -2.20 -24.98
N PHE A 143 11.66 -1.44 -23.91
CA PHE A 143 10.41 -0.69 -23.76
C PHE A 143 10.28 0.43 -24.78
N ILE A 144 11.29 1.30 -24.93
CA ILE A 144 11.18 2.44 -25.87
C ILE A 144 11.08 2.00 -27.33
N ASP A 145 11.72 0.89 -27.68
CA ASP A 145 11.71 0.37 -29.05
C ASP A 145 10.36 -0.28 -29.41
N GLN A 146 9.77 -1.03 -28.49
CA GLN A 146 8.63 -1.90 -28.78
C GLN A 146 7.27 -1.35 -28.30
N ALA A 147 7.24 -0.56 -27.22
CA ALA A 147 5.98 -0.03 -26.69
C ALA A 147 5.50 1.17 -27.50
N GLU A 148 4.21 1.22 -27.82
CA GLU A 148 3.67 2.33 -28.59
C GLU A 148 3.44 3.58 -27.73
N GLU A 149 3.12 3.42 -26.44
CA GLU A 149 3.11 4.55 -25.50
C GLU A 149 4.48 5.26 -25.39
N ALA A 150 5.57 4.55 -25.66
CA ALA A 150 6.94 5.06 -25.53
C ALA A 150 7.51 5.60 -26.85
N LYS A 151 6.71 5.69 -27.92
CA LYS A 151 7.18 6.13 -29.25
C LYS A 151 7.90 7.49 -29.23
N ALA A 152 7.44 8.42 -28.41
CA ALA A 152 8.08 9.73 -28.25
C ALA A 152 9.48 9.64 -27.60
N CYS A 153 9.83 8.51 -26.99
CA CYS A 153 11.09 8.26 -26.31
C CYS A 153 12.19 7.65 -27.20
N ARG A 154 11.84 7.09 -28.38
CA ARG A 154 12.78 6.36 -29.26
C ARG A 154 14.00 7.18 -29.68
N ASN A 155 13.84 8.49 -29.84
CA ASN A 155 14.92 9.40 -30.25
C ASN A 155 15.53 10.18 -29.08
N THR A 156 15.30 9.77 -27.83
CA THR A 156 15.79 10.50 -26.65
C THR A 156 17.23 10.15 -26.30
N SER A 157 17.90 11.06 -25.58
CA SER A 157 19.36 11.01 -25.37
C SER A 157 19.86 9.87 -24.49
N LEU A 158 19.02 9.32 -23.61
CA LEU A 158 19.41 8.26 -22.67
C LEU A 158 18.19 7.61 -22.02
N CYS A 159 18.15 6.27 -22.04
CA CYS A 159 17.20 5.41 -21.32
C CYS A 159 17.98 4.54 -20.33
N CYS A 160 17.52 4.43 -19.09
CA CYS A 160 18.17 3.58 -18.09
C CYS A 160 17.15 2.83 -17.25
N SER A 161 17.54 1.70 -16.69
CA SER A 161 16.71 0.93 -15.77
C SER A 161 17.43 0.61 -14.47
N PHE A 162 16.66 0.37 -13.42
CA PHE A 162 17.17 -0.13 -12.15
C PHE A 162 16.08 -0.90 -11.41
N LYS A 163 16.51 -1.80 -10.53
CA LYS A 163 15.61 -2.44 -9.57
C LYS A 163 15.42 -1.51 -8.38
N ALA A 164 14.19 -1.06 -8.15
CA ALA A 164 13.87 -0.25 -6.98
C ALA A 164 13.85 -1.13 -5.72
N GLY A 165 13.50 -0.52 -4.58
CA GLY A 165 13.60 -1.15 -3.27
C GLY A 165 14.97 -0.92 -2.60
N GLY A 166 15.10 -1.39 -1.37
CA GLY A 166 16.23 -1.06 -0.51
C GLY A 166 16.20 0.40 0.00
N SER A 167 17.22 0.79 0.76
CA SER A 167 17.24 2.08 1.47
C SER A 167 17.27 3.32 0.56
N SER A 168 17.79 3.20 -0.67
CA SER A 168 18.01 4.35 -1.56
C SER A 168 16.76 4.79 -2.33
N THR A 169 15.80 3.88 -2.54
CA THR A 169 14.61 4.11 -3.38
C THR A 169 13.30 3.70 -2.70
N SER A 170 13.34 3.35 -1.41
CA SER A 170 12.17 2.94 -0.61
C SER A 170 11.03 3.96 -0.60
N TYR A 171 11.31 5.25 -0.81
CA TYR A 171 10.29 6.31 -0.70
C TYR A 171 10.06 7.11 -1.97
N ARG A 172 10.88 6.93 -3.02
CA ARG A 172 10.75 7.79 -4.20
C ARG A 172 11.20 7.16 -5.51
N ILE A 173 10.44 7.43 -6.56
CA ILE A 173 10.86 7.30 -7.95
C ILE A 173 10.91 8.72 -8.51
N ARG A 174 12.11 9.28 -8.50
CA ARG A 174 12.31 10.70 -8.80
C ARG A 174 12.40 10.95 -10.30
N VAL A 175 11.59 11.87 -10.81
CA VAL A 175 11.78 12.47 -12.14
C VAL A 175 11.89 13.99 -12.00
N TRP A 176 12.78 14.61 -12.75
CA TRP A 176 13.00 16.06 -12.72
C TRP A 176 13.88 16.50 -13.89
N ARG A 177 13.91 17.80 -14.20
CA ARG A 177 14.60 18.33 -15.39
C ARG A 177 16.11 18.03 -15.45
N GLY A 178 16.79 17.93 -14.31
CA GLY A 178 18.22 17.65 -14.24
C GLY A 178 18.57 16.15 -14.21
N GLY A 179 17.57 15.27 -14.15
CA GLY A 179 17.74 13.82 -14.19
C GLY A 179 16.99 13.24 -15.38
N CYS A 180 15.99 12.41 -15.10
CA CYS A 180 15.11 11.84 -16.13
C CYS A 180 13.74 12.49 -16.08
N ARG A 181 13.12 12.67 -17.25
CA ARG A 181 11.85 13.40 -17.40
C ARG A 181 10.62 12.52 -17.33
N GLY A 182 10.79 11.22 -17.55
CA GLY A 182 9.74 10.24 -17.41
C GLY A 182 10.24 8.97 -16.75
N TYR A 183 9.30 8.15 -16.33
CA TYR A 183 9.56 6.79 -15.91
C TYR A 183 8.38 5.90 -16.26
N THR A 184 8.62 4.61 -16.27
CA THR A 184 7.60 3.58 -16.11
C THR A 184 8.16 2.49 -15.19
N SER A 185 7.34 1.53 -14.80
CA SER A 185 7.75 0.44 -13.91
C SER A 185 7.01 -0.83 -14.24
N VAL A 186 7.73 -1.95 -14.14
CA VAL A 186 7.18 -3.30 -14.27
C VAL A 186 7.49 -4.13 -13.03
N LEU A 187 6.54 -4.96 -12.64
CA LEU A 187 6.65 -5.85 -11.49
C LEU A 187 7.30 -7.17 -11.91
N ASN A 188 8.25 -7.65 -11.10
CA ASN A 188 8.92 -8.94 -11.27
C ASN A 188 9.43 -9.12 -12.71
N TYR A 189 10.19 -8.13 -13.20
CA TYR A 189 10.74 -8.14 -14.55
C TYR A 189 11.45 -9.47 -14.84
N ASN A 190 11.13 -10.05 -15.99
CA ASN A 190 11.75 -11.26 -16.48
C ASN A 190 12.18 -11.02 -17.94
N PRO A 191 13.50 -11.05 -18.25
CA PRO A 191 14.01 -10.79 -19.59
C PRO A 191 13.56 -11.82 -20.63
N GLY A 192 13.11 -13.01 -20.20
CA GLY A 192 12.56 -14.03 -21.09
C GLY A 192 11.12 -13.77 -21.55
N LEU A 193 10.43 -12.76 -20.99
CA LEU A 193 9.04 -12.46 -21.32
C LEU A 193 8.92 -11.33 -22.37
N PRO A 194 8.06 -11.48 -23.39
CA PRO A 194 7.75 -10.41 -24.32
C PRO A 194 6.97 -9.26 -23.66
N LEU A 195 7.03 -8.08 -24.26
CA LEU A 195 6.49 -6.84 -23.69
C LEU A 195 5.00 -6.91 -23.33
N ASN A 196 4.19 -7.62 -24.12
CA ASN A 196 2.75 -7.79 -23.86
C ASN A 196 2.42 -8.65 -22.63
N GLN A 197 3.41 -9.35 -22.07
CA GLN A 197 3.27 -10.13 -20.83
C GLN A 197 3.81 -9.38 -19.60
N TRP A 198 4.39 -8.20 -19.79
CA TRP A 198 4.89 -7.39 -18.68
C TRP A 198 3.74 -6.85 -17.84
N LYS A 199 3.93 -6.88 -16.52
CA LYS A 199 2.97 -6.37 -15.54
C LYS A 199 3.38 -4.96 -15.12
N TYR A 200 2.79 -3.95 -15.75
CA TYR A 200 3.08 -2.55 -15.41
C TYR A 200 2.44 -2.15 -14.07
N GLY A 201 3.22 -1.47 -13.25
CA GLY A 201 2.83 -1.13 -11.88
C GLY A 201 4.00 -0.62 -11.06
N VAL A 202 3.69 0.10 -9.98
CA VAL A 202 4.61 0.30 -8.85
C VAL A 202 4.01 -0.40 -7.64
N GLU A 203 4.64 -1.46 -7.17
CA GLU A 203 4.27 -2.16 -5.96
C GLU A 203 4.78 -1.41 -4.74
N ILE A 204 3.84 -1.11 -3.85
CA ILE A 204 4.06 -0.45 -2.57
C ILE A 204 3.66 -1.46 -1.51
N MET A 205 4.56 -1.76 -0.57
CA MET A 205 4.22 -2.50 0.63
C MET A 205 3.92 -1.54 1.77
N TRP A 206 3.15 -2.01 2.74
CA TRP A 206 2.96 -1.33 4.01
C TRP A 206 3.39 -2.18 5.19
N ALA A 207 3.81 -1.50 6.26
CA ALA A 207 4.20 -2.18 7.50
C ALA A 207 2.98 -2.83 8.17
N ALA A 208 3.21 -3.93 8.88
CA ALA A 208 2.15 -4.55 9.67
C ALA A 208 1.65 -3.58 10.76
N PRO A 209 0.35 -3.26 10.82
CA PRO A 209 -0.20 -2.42 11.87
C PRO A 209 -0.09 -3.10 13.24
N ARG A 210 0.28 -2.33 14.26
CA ARG A 210 0.09 -2.71 15.66
C ARG A 210 -1.38 -2.60 16.05
N GLU A 211 -1.72 -3.15 17.21
CA GLU A 211 -3.05 -3.04 17.81
C GLU A 211 -3.51 -1.57 17.87
N PRO A 212 -4.77 -1.26 17.51
CA PRO A 212 -5.27 0.11 17.44
C PRO A 212 -5.29 0.79 18.83
N SER A 213 -5.28 2.13 18.83
CA SER A 213 -5.55 2.91 20.05
C SER A 213 -6.93 2.65 20.61
N CYS A 214 -7.05 2.79 21.93
CA CYS A 214 -8.33 2.78 22.63
C CYS A 214 -8.37 3.83 23.73
N ALA A 215 -9.59 4.23 24.09
CA ALA A 215 -9.86 5.09 25.23
C ALA A 215 -11.01 4.56 26.10
N THR A 216 -11.97 3.83 25.52
CA THR A 216 -13.22 3.42 26.17
C THR A 216 -13.51 1.92 25.98
N ARG A 217 -14.51 1.39 26.71
CA ARG A 217 -14.98 0.00 26.56
C ARG A 217 -15.53 -0.33 25.17
N ALA A 218 -15.97 0.68 24.42
CA ALA A 218 -16.49 0.49 23.07
C ALA A 218 -15.39 0.13 22.05
N ASP A 219 -14.13 0.45 22.37
CA ASP A 219 -13.01 0.37 21.43
C ASP A 219 -12.32 -0.99 21.41
N TYR A 220 -12.70 -1.95 22.27
CA TYR A 220 -12.06 -3.25 22.34
C TYR A 220 -13.08 -4.38 22.43
N ASP A 221 -12.75 -5.51 21.82
CA ASP A 221 -13.62 -6.68 21.76
C ASP A 221 -13.46 -7.58 23.00
N GLN A 222 -14.11 -8.75 23.00
CA GLN A 222 -14.00 -9.72 24.10
C GLN A 222 -12.63 -10.42 24.20
N ASN A 223 -11.79 -10.33 23.16
CA ASN A 223 -10.48 -10.98 23.06
C ASN A 223 -9.32 -9.99 23.28
N SER A 224 -9.63 -8.74 23.64
CA SER A 224 -8.67 -7.68 23.87
C SER A 224 -9.03 -6.86 25.12
N LEU A 225 -8.06 -6.13 25.67
CA LEU A 225 -8.27 -5.15 26.72
C LEU A 225 -7.59 -3.84 26.33
N CYS A 226 -8.22 -2.73 26.70
CA CYS A 226 -7.58 -1.42 26.58
C CYS A 226 -6.53 -1.26 27.68
N LEU A 227 -5.26 -1.37 27.31
CA LEU A 227 -4.12 -1.32 28.23
C LEU A 227 -3.08 -0.29 27.75
N PRO A 228 -2.26 0.28 28.65
CA PRO A 228 -1.19 1.20 28.27
C PRO A 228 -0.26 0.59 27.22
N ASP A 229 0.11 1.36 26.19
CA ASP A 229 1.03 0.93 25.13
C ASP A 229 2.43 0.70 25.73
N PRO A 230 3.01 -0.51 25.60
CA PRO A 230 4.35 -0.81 26.12
C PRO A 230 5.44 0.11 25.58
N LEU A 231 5.24 0.70 24.39
CA LEU A 231 6.22 1.60 23.76
C LEU A 231 5.95 3.08 24.05
N ASN A 232 4.75 3.42 24.53
CA ASN A 232 4.38 4.79 24.83
C ASN A 232 3.27 4.82 25.91
N SER A 233 3.68 4.94 27.17
CA SER A 233 2.76 4.93 28.32
C SER A 233 1.72 6.07 28.31
N ALA A 234 1.87 7.09 27.47
CA ALA A 234 0.87 8.15 27.29
C ALA A 234 -0.33 7.73 26.44
N MET A 235 -0.27 6.57 25.78
CA MET A 235 -1.31 6.03 24.90
C MET A 235 -1.75 4.65 25.40
N SER A 236 -3.01 4.27 25.14
CA SER A 236 -3.50 2.91 25.37
C SER A 236 -3.89 2.25 24.04
N ARG A 237 -3.76 0.92 23.97
CA ARG A 237 -4.07 0.10 22.79
C ARG A 237 -4.92 -1.11 23.16
N CYS A 238 -5.64 -1.65 22.18
CA CYS A 238 -6.44 -2.87 22.31
C CYS A 238 -5.55 -4.11 22.31
N LEU A 239 -4.83 -4.35 23.40
CA LEU A 239 -3.89 -5.47 23.48
C LEU A 239 -4.64 -6.80 23.63
N CYS A 240 -4.22 -7.82 22.88
CA CYS A 240 -4.82 -9.14 22.96
C CYS A 240 -4.58 -9.78 24.34
N ILE A 241 -5.60 -10.47 24.86
CA ILE A 241 -5.50 -11.14 26.16
C ILE A 241 -5.28 -12.64 26.02
N ASN A 242 -4.81 -13.27 27.11
CA ASN A 242 -4.65 -14.72 27.23
C ASN A 242 -3.75 -15.28 26.11
N ASN A 243 -4.27 -16.20 25.29
CA ASN A 243 -3.58 -16.86 24.20
C ASN A 243 -4.02 -16.35 22.81
N TYR A 244 -4.61 -15.16 22.74
CA TYR A 244 -4.90 -14.50 21.47
C TYR A 244 -3.68 -13.72 20.99
N VAL A 245 -3.50 -13.69 19.67
CA VAL A 245 -2.45 -12.96 18.98
C VAL A 245 -3.12 -11.96 18.04
N TRP A 246 -2.50 -10.79 17.88
CA TRP A 246 -2.97 -9.77 16.97
C TRP A 246 -2.82 -10.24 15.51
N ASP A 247 -3.92 -10.28 14.77
CA ASP A 247 -3.92 -10.49 13.32
C ASP A 247 -3.92 -9.12 12.62
N PRO A 248 -2.78 -8.69 12.04
CA PRO A 248 -2.66 -7.39 11.39
C PRO A 248 -3.39 -7.30 10.03
N VAL A 249 -3.79 -8.44 9.46
CA VAL A 249 -4.53 -8.50 8.19
C VAL A 249 -6.03 -8.37 8.44
N GLN A 250 -6.53 -9.08 9.45
CA GLN A 250 -7.95 -9.07 9.82
C GLN A 250 -8.31 -7.94 10.80
N GLY A 251 -7.33 -7.39 11.52
CA GLY A 251 -7.55 -6.34 12.52
C GLY A 251 -8.27 -6.85 13.76
N VAL A 252 -7.99 -8.09 14.19
CA VAL A 252 -8.65 -8.73 15.34
C VAL A 252 -7.65 -9.54 16.17
N CYS A 253 -7.98 -9.75 17.44
CA CYS A 253 -7.29 -10.73 18.27
C CYS A 253 -7.84 -12.13 18.01
N ALA A 254 -7.02 -13.00 17.43
CA ALA A 254 -7.39 -14.35 17.00
C ALA A 254 -6.44 -15.41 17.55
N LYS A 255 -6.89 -16.67 17.54
CA LYS A 255 -6.03 -17.83 17.84
C LYS A 255 -5.49 -18.39 16.52
N ASN A 256 -4.31 -18.98 16.55
CA ASN A 256 -3.65 -19.58 15.38
C ASN A 256 -3.40 -18.59 14.23
N VAL A 257 -3.04 -17.34 14.57
CA VAL A 257 -2.63 -16.35 13.57
C VAL A 257 -1.29 -16.79 12.97
N PRO A 258 -1.15 -16.88 11.64
CA PRO A 258 0.13 -17.10 11.00
C PRO A 258 1.10 -15.99 11.40
N ILE A 259 2.28 -16.35 11.92
CA ILE A 259 3.28 -15.37 12.34
C ILE A 259 3.82 -14.67 11.07
N CYS A 260 3.50 -13.39 10.90
CA CYS A 260 4.02 -12.56 9.81
C CYS A 260 5.44 -12.06 10.14
N THR A 261 6.44 -12.94 10.06
CA THR A 261 7.86 -12.58 10.28
C THR A 261 8.61 -12.23 9.00
N ASP A 262 8.05 -12.49 7.82
CA ASP A 262 8.80 -12.40 6.56
C ASP A 262 8.45 -11.17 5.68
N PRO A 263 9.45 -10.59 4.98
CA PRO A 263 9.25 -9.52 3.99
C PRO A 263 8.38 -9.91 2.79
N GLU A 264 8.06 -11.19 2.62
CA GLU A 264 7.28 -11.75 1.50
C GLU A 264 5.78 -11.90 1.81
N GLY A 265 5.34 -11.52 3.02
CA GLY A 265 3.93 -11.46 3.41
C GLY A 265 3.40 -12.64 4.21
N CYS A 266 2.16 -12.53 4.71
CA CYS A 266 1.48 -13.52 5.54
C CYS A 266 0.83 -14.63 4.69
N ALA A 267 1.58 -15.26 3.79
CA ALA A 267 1.08 -16.43 3.07
C ALA A 267 1.07 -17.64 4.01
N ASP A 268 -0.10 -18.26 4.17
CA ASP A 268 -0.30 -19.52 4.90
C ASP A 268 0.77 -20.53 4.50
N ASN A 269 1.65 -20.92 5.43
CA ASN A 269 2.45 -22.11 5.27
C ASN A 269 2.69 -22.83 6.60
N ASN A 270 2.11 -24.02 6.67
CA ASN A 270 2.55 -25.13 7.49
C ASN A 270 4.04 -25.44 7.22
N ASN A 271 4.98 -24.77 7.91
CA ASN A 271 6.17 -25.39 8.51
C ASN A 271 7.15 -24.35 9.09
N ARG A 272 7.34 -24.48 10.41
CA ARG A 272 8.60 -24.53 11.17
C ARG A 272 9.63 -23.39 11.02
N GLY A 273 9.89 -22.78 12.19
CA GLY A 273 11.24 -22.50 12.68
C GLY A 273 11.44 -21.04 13.12
N PRO A 274 11.89 -20.78 14.36
CA PRO A 274 12.21 -19.42 14.79
C PRO A 274 13.59 -19.02 14.25
N LEU A 275 13.76 -17.76 13.85
CA LEU A 275 15.07 -17.15 13.74
C LEU A 275 15.22 -16.08 14.82
N ILE A 276 16.12 -16.39 15.74
CA ILE A 276 16.76 -15.47 16.67
C ILE A 276 17.96 -14.90 15.92
N GLY A 277 18.11 -13.58 15.92
CA GLY A 277 19.26 -12.87 15.34
C GLY A 277 19.10 -11.38 15.51
#